data_AF-A0A926CP38-F1
#
_entry.id   AF-A0A926CP38-F1
#
_cell.length_a   1.000
_cell.length_b   1.000
_cell.length_c   1.000
_cell.angle_alpha   90.00
_cell.angle_beta   90.00
_cell.angle_gamma   90.00
#
_symmetry.space_group_name_H-M   'P 1'
#
loop_
_entity.id
_entity.type
_entity.pdbx_description
1 polymer ?
#
loop_
_entity_poly.entity_id
_entity_poly.type
_entity_poly.pdbx_seq_one_letter_code
_entity_poly.pdbx_strand_id
1 'polypeptide(L)'
;MKTQRSFCLIFPFLLISAALHAQIGSPTCQITAVPAIVRAEGVAEKLGDILINCTGTPGREIVGNLGLTINTTVTNRILGNGSLDVGLAVNGGQANAAATLSGNGQITFPGLKFTFTPAGTAELRISNLRGDASFGGALIPPPIFPGGGLAFPGQPIVAQISFNSGLLNFTNTNFTIGSPQRSLLATTLTGNVPSQFG
;
A
#
# COMPACT_ATOMS: atom_id res chain seq x y z
N MET A 1 -73.08 -11.45 -51.09
CA MET A 1 -72.27 -10.23 -50.86
C MET A 1 -71.08 -10.65 -49.99
N LYS A 2 -69.91 -10.97 -50.55
CA LYS A 2 -68.77 -10.10 -50.93
C LYS A 2 -67.93 -9.59 -49.74
N THR A 3 -66.86 -10.34 -49.43
CA THR A 3 -65.43 -9.95 -49.23
C THR A 3 -65.03 -8.55 -48.76
N GLN A 4 -64.17 -8.48 -47.71
CA GLN A 4 -62.86 -7.75 -47.63
C GLN A 4 -62.26 -7.96 -46.22
N ARG A 5 -61.13 -8.67 -46.01
CA ARG A 5 -59.70 -8.31 -46.22
C ARG A 5 -59.22 -7.07 -45.43
N SER A 6 -58.40 -7.31 -44.41
CA SER A 6 -57.22 -6.51 -43.97
C SER A 6 -56.56 -7.27 -42.82
N PHE A 7 -55.52 -8.09 -43.02
CA PHE A 7 -54.15 -7.80 -43.47
C PHE A 7 -53.36 -6.93 -42.46
N CYS A 8 -52.33 -7.54 -41.89
CA CYS A 8 -51.15 -6.96 -41.23
C CYS A 8 -51.36 -6.03 -40.04
N LEU A 9 -51.28 -6.60 -38.83
CA LEU A 9 -50.59 -5.96 -37.69
C LEU A 9 -49.71 -7.01 -37.00
N ILE A 10 -48.71 -7.50 -37.72
CA ILE A 10 -47.55 -8.19 -37.17
C ILE A 10 -46.38 -7.19 -37.29
N PHE A 11 -45.68 -6.94 -36.18
CA PHE A 11 -44.43 -6.17 -36.05
C PHE A 11 -44.52 -4.63 -36.16
N PRO A 12 -43.87 -3.84 -35.27
CA PRO A 12 -42.66 -4.20 -34.52
C PRO A 12 -42.74 -3.93 -33.00
N PHE A 13 -42.54 -4.99 -32.20
CA PHE A 13 -42.14 -4.93 -30.80
C PHE A 13 -40.67 -5.32 -30.71
N LEU A 14 -39.79 -4.53 -31.31
CA LEU A 14 -38.35 -4.80 -31.34
C LEU A 14 -37.66 -3.49 -31.68
N LEU A 15 -37.18 -2.79 -30.66
CA LEU A 15 -36.05 -1.82 -30.65
C LEU A 15 -35.99 -1.11 -29.29
N ILE A 16 -35.95 -1.88 -28.20
CA ILE A 16 -35.34 -1.39 -26.96
C ILE A 16 -33.97 -2.06 -26.91
N SER A 17 -33.04 -1.49 -27.67
CA SER A 17 -31.63 -1.83 -27.54
C SER A 17 -31.20 -1.42 -26.15
N ALA A 18 -31.07 -2.40 -25.26
CA ALA A 18 -30.40 -2.23 -23.99
C ALA A 18 -28.96 -1.80 -24.27
N ALA A 19 -28.68 -0.51 -24.14
CA ALA A 19 -27.32 -0.01 -24.03
C ALA A 19 -26.77 -0.45 -22.66
N LEU A 20 -26.35 -1.72 -22.56
CA LEU A 20 -25.44 -2.17 -21.52
C LEU A 20 -24.12 -1.43 -21.76
N HIS A 21 -23.97 -0.29 -21.09
CA HIS A 21 -22.65 0.28 -20.88
C HIS A 21 -21.87 -0.78 -20.09
N ALA A 22 -20.90 -1.43 -20.73
CA ALA A 22 -19.89 -2.19 -20.02
C ALA A 22 -19.18 -1.19 -19.10
N GLN A 23 -19.59 -1.14 -17.84
CA GLN A 23 -18.88 -0.37 -16.82
C GLN A 23 -17.49 -1.00 -16.74
N ILE A 24 -16.49 -0.30 -17.29
CA ILE A 24 -15.09 -0.69 -17.18
C ILE A 24 -14.78 -0.67 -15.69
N GLY A 25 -14.79 -1.86 -15.08
CA GLY A 25 -14.58 -2.02 -13.65
C GLY A 25 -13.23 -1.43 -13.24
N SER A 26 -13.16 -0.96 -12.00
CA SER A 26 -11.89 -0.57 -11.41
C SER A 26 -10.99 -1.81 -11.35
N PRO A 27 -9.76 -1.77 -11.90
CA PRO A 27 -8.84 -2.90 -11.86
C PRO A 27 -8.58 -3.35 -10.42
N THR A 28 -8.47 -4.66 -10.24
CA THR A 28 -8.24 -5.28 -8.93
C THR A 28 -6.74 -5.42 -8.69
N CYS A 29 -6.28 -5.01 -7.52
CA CYS A 29 -4.88 -5.05 -7.12
C CYS A 29 -4.72 -5.89 -5.85
N GLN A 30 -3.85 -6.88 -5.90
CA GLN A 30 -3.41 -7.65 -4.75
C GLN A 30 -2.05 -7.14 -4.29
N ILE A 31 -1.93 -6.90 -3.00
CA ILE A 31 -0.68 -6.47 -2.37
C ILE A 31 -0.04 -7.65 -1.66
N THR A 32 1.25 -7.83 -1.86
CA THR A 32 2.10 -8.74 -1.11
C THR A 32 3.34 -8.01 -0.64
N ALA A 33 3.80 -8.33 0.56
CA ALA A 33 5.04 -7.81 1.10
C ALA A 33 5.79 -8.93 1.81
N VAL A 34 7.12 -8.82 1.85
CA VAL A 34 7.97 -9.73 2.60
C VAL A 34 8.47 -8.98 3.84
N PRO A 35 7.91 -9.25 5.03
CA PRO A 35 8.33 -8.55 6.24
C PRO A 35 9.83 -8.71 6.49
N ALA A 36 10.56 -7.59 6.59
CA ALA A 36 11.94 -7.62 6.98
C ALA A 36 12.06 -7.83 8.50
N ILE A 37 12.98 -8.69 8.93
CA ILE A 37 13.38 -8.73 10.35
C ILE A 37 14.27 -7.52 10.60
N VAL A 38 13.82 -6.62 11.48
CA VAL A 38 14.50 -5.37 11.79
C VAL A 38 14.88 -5.30 13.26
N ARG A 39 15.89 -4.51 13.60
CA ARG A 39 16.29 -4.36 15.00
C ARG A 39 15.28 -3.49 15.73
N ALA A 40 14.76 -3.96 16.86
CA ALA A 40 13.81 -3.20 17.68
C ALA A 40 14.42 -1.91 18.29
N GLU A 41 15.73 -1.71 18.16
CA GLU A 41 16.45 -0.51 18.57
C GLU A 41 16.82 0.40 17.38
N GLY A 42 16.59 -0.05 16.14
CA GLY A 42 17.03 0.64 14.94
C GLY A 42 16.11 1.79 14.54
N VAL A 43 16.68 2.97 14.33
CA VAL A 43 15.92 4.19 13.93
C VAL A 43 15.80 4.38 12.42
N ALA A 44 16.57 3.64 11.62
CA ALA A 44 16.59 3.77 10.15
C ALA A 44 16.69 2.41 9.44
N GLU A 45 15.87 1.46 9.89
CA GLU A 45 15.91 0.08 9.42
C GLU A 45 15.27 -0.05 8.03
N LYS A 46 15.88 -0.87 7.16
CA LYS A 46 15.31 -1.17 5.84
C LYS A 46 14.13 -2.12 6.02
N LEU A 47 12.97 -1.68 5.58
CA LEU A 47 11.72 -2.45 5.60
C LEU A 47 11.64 -3.37 4.37
N GLY A 48 10.67 -4.28 4.44
CA GLY A 48 10.32 -5.19 3.36
C GLY A 48 9.93 -4.45 2.09
N ASP A 49 10.28 -5.03 0.95
CA ASP A 49 9.80 -4.54 -0.34
C ASP A 49 8.31 -4.91 -0.49
N ILE A 50 7.57 -4.04 -1.18
CA ILE A 50 6.12 -4.17 -1.37
C ILE A 50 5.87 -4.41 -2.85
N LEU A 51 5.11 -5.46 -3.16
CA LEU A 51 4.69 -5.82 -4.50
C LEU A 51 3.17 -5.62 -4.62
N ILE A 52 2.76 -4.92 -5.66
CA ILE A 52 1.36 -4.64 -5.98
C ILE A 52 1.10 -5.21 -7.36
N ASN A 53 0.31 -6.28 -7.41
CA ASN A 53 -0.06 -6.95 -8.65
C ASN A 53 -1.49 -6.57 -9.01
N CYS A 54 -1.65 -5.78 -10.06
CA CYS A 54 -2.94 -5.33 -10.56
C CYS A 54 -3.33 -6.10 -11.82
N THR A 55 -4.61 -6.44 -11.92
CA THR A 55 -5.25 -7.01 -13.12
C THR A 55 -6.34 -6.05 -13.60
N GLY A 56 -6.34 -5.73 -14.88
CA GLY A 56 -7.21 -4.73 -15.48
C GLY A 56 -7.32 -4.88 -16.99
N THR A 57 -7.92 -3.87 -17.63
CA THR A 57 -8.07 -3.82 -19.09
C THR A 57 -6.71 -3.65 -19.76
N PRO A 58 -6.30 -4.54 -20.68
CA PRO A 58 -5.04 -4.41 -21.42
C PRO A 58 -4.91 -3.05 -22.13
N GLY A 59 -3.71 -2.46 -22.08
CA GLY A 59 -3.43 -1.18 -22.74
C GLY A 59 -4.07 0.06 -22.11
N ARG A 60 -4.89 -0.10 -21.05
CA ARG A 60 -5.45 1.03 -20.31
C ARG A 60 -4.34 1.73 -19.51
N GLU A 61 -4.27 3.05 -19.62
CA GLU A 61 -3.44 3.89 -18.77
C GLU A 61 -4.18 4.27 -17.48
N ILE A 62 -3.46 4.24 -16.37
CA ILE A 62 -3.90 4.73 -15.06
C ILE A 62 -2.96 5.87 -14.67
N VAL A 63 -3.54 7.00 -14.29
CA VAL A 63 -2.82 8.16 -13.78
C VAL A 63 -3.44 8.56 -12.44
N GLY A 64 -2.61 8.76 -11.43
CA GLY A 64 -3.05 9.20 -10.10
C GLY A 64 -1.92 9.24 -9.09
N ASN A 65 -2.28 9.54 -7.84
CA ASN A 65 -1.34 9.53 -6.73
C ASN A 65 -1.47 8.22 -5.95
N LEU A 66 -0.34 7.57 -5.70
CA LEU A 66 -0.23 6.41 -4.82
C LEU A 66 0.22 6.89 -3.44
N GLY A 67 -0.56 6.58 -2.41
CA GLY A 67 -0.25 6.85 -1.01
C GLY A 67 0.17 5.57 -0.30
N LEU A 68 1.15 5.72 0.58
CA LEU A 68 1.64 4.68 1.48
C LEU A 68 1.72 5.28 2.89
N THR A 69 0.93 4.75 3.81
CA THR A 69 0.96 5.12 5.22
C THR A 69 1.54 3.98 6.02
N ILE A 70 2.57 4.23 6.82
CA ILE A 70 3.17 3.25 7.73
C ILE A 70 2.88 3.67 9.19
N ASN A 71 2.77 2.69 10.09
CA ASN A 71 2.49 2.93 11.51
C ASN A 71 3.69 3.45 12.33
N THR A 72 4.78 3.82 11.64
CA THR A 72 6.00 4.35 12.23
C THR A 72 6.52 5.55 11.42
N THR A 73 7.54 6.23 11.92
CA THR A 73 8.16 7.34 11.22
C THR A 73 9.03 6.84 10.05
N VAL A 74 8.88 7.47 8.88
CA VAL A 74 9.69 7.27 7.69
C VAL A 74 11.04 7.94 7.89
N THR A 75 12.11 7.18 7.74
CA THR A 75 13.49 7.66 7.97
C THR A 75 14.37 7.51 6.73
N ASN A 76 13.72 7.43 5.56
CA ASN A 76 14.35 7.53 4.26
C ASN A 76 15.14 8.84 4.10
N ARG A 77 16.23 8.77 3.33
CA ARG A 77 17.04 9.94 3.02
C ARG A 77 16.28 10.84 2.06
N ILE A 78 16.20 12.13 2.38
CA ILE A 78 15.74 13.15 1.45
C ILE A 78 16.91 13.52 0.51
N LEU A 79 16.68 13.42 -0.79
CA LEU A 79 17.62 13.75 -1.85
C LEU A 79 17.62 15.26 -2.11
N GLY A 80 18.61 15.75 -2.86
CA GLY A 80 18.77 17.19 -3.14
C GLY A 80 17.58 17.84 -3.87
N ASN A 81 16.71 17.04 -4.49
CA ASN A 81 15.49 17.47 -5.16
C ASN A 81 14.23 17.41 -4.27
N GLY A 82 14.37 17.06 -2.98
CA GLY A 82 13.26 16.92 -2.03
C GLY A 82 12.53 15.57 -2.09
N SER A 83 12.88 14.66 -3.00
CA SER A 83 12.33 13.30 -3.03
C SER A 83 13.01 12.39 -2.00
N LEU A 84 12.32 11.34 -1.56
CA LEU A 84 12.90 10.29 -0.75
C LEU A 84 13.71 9.31 -1.61
N ASP A 85 14.72 8.66 -1.02
CA ASP A 85 15.50 7.57 -1.65
C ASP A 85 14.72 6.25 -1.78
N VAL A 86 13.39 6.30 -1.82
CA VAL A 86 12.50 5.14 -2.02
C VAL A 86 12.36 4.88 -3.52
N GLY A 87 12.61 3.64 -3.93
CA GLY A 87 12.47 3.21 -5.31
C GLY A 87 11.05 2.74 -5.61
N LEU A 88 10.43 3.24 -6.68
CA LEU A 88 9.22 2.69 -7.27
C LEU A 88 9.52 2.17 -8.67
N ALA A 89 9.20 0.90 -8.90
CA ALA A 89 9.26 0.27 -10.22
C ALA A 89 7.86 -0.11 -10.69
N VAL A 90 7.64 -0.02 -12.01
CA VAL A 90 6.43 -0.45 -12.70
C VAL A 90 6.86 -1.41 -13.80
N ASN A 91 6.33 -2.63 -13.80
CA ASN A 91 6.67 -3.70 -14.74
C ASN A 91 8.19 -3.90 -14.91
N GLY A 92 8.92 -3.83 -13.79
CA GLY A 92 10.39 -3.96 -13.76
C GLY A 92 11.18 -2.70 -14.18
N GLY A 93 10.55 -1.67 -14.73
CA GLY A 93 11.17 -0.39 -15.07
C GLY A 93 11.01 0.66 -13.98
N GLN A 94 11.87 1.68 -13.95
CA GLN A 94 11.72 2.80 -13.00
C GLN A 94 10.44 3.59 -13.30
N ALA A 95 9.67 3.91 -12.26
CA ALA A 95 8.44 4.68 -12.40
C ALA A 95 8.71 6.16 -12.68
N ASN A 96 7.71 6.85 -13.26
CA ASN A 96 7.75 8.29 -13.52
C ASN A 96 7.59 9.16 -12.25
N ALA A 97 7.05 8.60 -11.17
CA ALA A 97 6.81 9.33 -9.93
C ALA A 97 7.86 9.01 -8.88
N ALA A 98 8.47 10.05 -8.30
CA ALA A 98 9.38 9.94 -7.17
C ALA A 98 8.61 9.99 -5.85
N ALA A 99 9.11 9.29 -4.83
CA ALA A 99 8.53 9.33 -3.50
C ALA A 99 8.73 10.71 -2.86
N THR A 100 7.69 11.21 -2.20
CA THR A 100 7.72 12.46 -1.42
C THR A 100 7.14 12.20 -0.03
N LEU A 101 7.68 12.88 0.98
CA LEU A 101 7.17 12.77 2.35
C LEU A 101 5.98 13.71 2.52
N SER A 102 4.83 13.17 2.88
CA SER A 102 3.59 13.94 3.14
C SER A 102 3.31 14.12 4.64
N GLY A 103 4.00 13.36 5.49
CA GLY A 103 3.89 13.39 6.95
C GLY A 103 4.81 12.33 7.58
N ASN A 104 4.94 12.30 8.91
CA ASN A 104 5.92 11.44 9.59
C ASN A 104 5.85 9.96 9.18
N GLY A 105 4.66 9.40 8.92
CA GLY A 105 4.49 8.02 8.44
C GLY A 105 3.91 7.92 7.03
N GLN A 106 3.90 9.01 6.25
CA GLN A 106 3.15 9.08 4.99
C GLN A 106 4.05 9.41 3.81
N ILE A 107 4.06 8.50 2.83
CA ILE A 107 4.79 8.64 1.57
C ILE A 107 3.77 8.73 0.44
N THR A 108 3.98 9.67 -0.47
CA THR A 108 3.14 9.84 -1.66
C THR A 108 4.00 9.81 -2.91
N PHE A 109 3.51 9.12 -3.94
CA PHE A 109 4.04 9.15 -5.31
C PHE A 109 3.06 9.96 -6.17
N PRO A 110 3.28 11.28 -6.32
CA PRO A 110 2.36 12.13 -7.06
C PRO A 110 2.47 11.89 -8.57
N GLY A 111 1.33 11.88 -9.26
CA GLY A 111 1.28 11.75 -10.72
C GLY A 111 1.87 10.45 -11.26
N LEU A 112 1.76 9.37 -10.49
CA LEU A 112 2.12 8.03 -10.95
C LEU A 112 1.26 7.67 -12.16
N LYS A 113 1.95 7.34 -13.25
CA LYS A 113 1.34 6.88 -14.50
C LYS A 113 1.88 5.51 -14.86
N PHE A 114 0.99 4.61 -15.24
CA PHE A 114 1.35 3.29 -15.76
C PHE A 114 0.27 2.73 -16.67
N THR A 115 0.69 1.84 -17.57
CA THR A 115 -0.21 1.14 -18.50
C THR A 115 -0.24 -0.34 -18.18
N PHE A 116 -1.42 -0.96 -18.23
CA PHE A 116 -1.53 -2.41 -18.19
C PHE A 116 -0.87 -3.02 -19.41
N THR A 117 -0.13 -4.11 -19.20
CA THR A 117 0.51 -4.88 -20.28
C THR A 117 -0.55 -5.46 -21.23
N PRO A 118 -0.14 -6.00 -22.40
CA PRO A 118 -1.07 -6.73 -23.27
C PRO A 118 -1.75 -7.93 -22.60
N ALA A 119 -1.17 -8.46 -21.52
CA ALA A 119 -1.77 -9.50 -20.69
C ALA A 119 -2.81 -8.98 -19.68
N GLY A 120 -3.04 -7.66 -19.63
CA GLY A 120 -3.96 -7.04 -18.67
C GLY A 120 -3.39 -6.96 -17.25
N THR A 121 -2.08 -7.08 -17.07
CA THR A 121 -1.43 -7.04 -15.75
C THR A 121 -0.56 -5.80 -15.60
N ALA A 122 -0.40 -5.32 -14.37
CA ALA A 122 0.59 -4.32 -14.00
C ALA A 122 1.21 -4.68 -12.65
N GLU A 123 2.53 -4.71 -12.60
CA GLU A 123 3.29 -4.97 -11.38
C GLU A 123 3.91 -3.65 -10.90
N LEU A 124 3.66 -3.27 -9.66
CA LEU A 124 4.33 -2.14 -9.03
C LEU A 124 5.14 -2.66 -7.85
N ARG A 125 6.41 -2.23 -7.75
CA ARG A 125 7.29 -2.62 -6.65
C ARG A 125 7.85 -1.39 -5.95
N ILE A 126 7.56 -1.27 -4.66
CA ILE A 126 8.16 -0.25 -3.78
C ILE A 126 9.32 -0.90 -3.05
N SER A 127 10.48 -0.25 -3.06
CA SER A 127 11.73 -0.78 -2.52
C SER A 127 12.53 0.29 -1.78
N ASN A 128 13.48 -0.17 -0.96
CA ASN A 128 14.31 0.71 -0.13
C ASN A 128 13.49 1.61 0.81
N LEU A 129 12.35 1.12 1.31
CA LEU A 129 11.64 1.79 2.40
C LEU A 129 12.45 1.68 3.69
N ARG A 130 12.52 2.78 4.43
CA ARG A 130 13.17 2.85 5.74
C ARG A 130 12.26 3.48 6.76
N GLY A 131 12.19 2.84 7.92
CA GLY A 131 11.38 3.32 9.02
C GLY A 131 12.10 3.20 10.35
N ASP A 132 11.62 3.96 11.31
CA ASP A 132 12.02 3.84 12.70
C ASP A 132 11.39 2.57 13.30
N ALA A 133 12.20 1.59 13.67
CA ALA A 133 11.77 0.39 14.36
C ALA A 133 11.93 0.51 15.89
N SER A 134 12.47 1.64 16.37
CA SER A 134 12.71 1.91 17.77
C SER A 134 11.44 2.28 18.54
N PHE A 135 11.55 2.25 19.86
CA PHE A 135 10.52 2.66 20.81
C PHE A 135 9.96 4.08 20.55
N GLY A 136 10.75 4.97 19.92
CA GLY A 136 10.36 6.36 19.62
C GLY A 136 9.65 6.55 18.28
N GLY A 137 9.65 5.54 17.41
CA GLY A 137 9.06 5.62 16.07
C GLY A 137 7.55 5.40 16.03
N ALA A 138 6.99 4.76 17.06
CA ALA A 138 5.56 4.48 17.17
C ALA A 138 4.76 5.79 17.24
N LEU A 139 3.90 6.02 16.25
CA LEU A 139 3.06 7.23 16.17
C LEU A 139 1.94 7.25 17.25
N ILE A 140 1.82 6.19 18.04
CA ILE A 140 0.91 6.06 19.17
C ILE A 140 1.77 5.68 20.39
N PRO A 141 1.77 6.47 21.47
CA PRO A 141 2.41 6.06 22.72
C PRO A 141 1.81 4.72 23.15
N PRO A 142 2.61 3.70 23.48
CA PRO A 142 2.07 2.48 24.05
C PRO A 142 1.31 2.80 25.34
N PRO A 143 0.19 2.10 25.65
CA PRO A 143 -0.51 2.30 26.90
C PRO A 143 0.44 2.04 28.07
N ILE A 144 0.60 3.06 28.91
CA ILE A 144 1.35 2.98 30.15
C ILE A 144 0.52 2.13 31.12
N PHE A 145 0.96 0.91 31.43
CA PHE A 145 0.26 0.10 32.43
C PHE A 145 0.47 0.70 33.83
N PRO A 146 -0.56 0.72 34.69
CA PRO A 146 -0.42 1.13 36.08
C PRO A 146 0.42 0.06 36.79
N GLY A 147 1.73 0.33 36.93
CA GLY A 147 2.72 -0.64 37.36
C GLY A 147 4.14 -0.40 36.80
N GLY A 148 4.33 0.58 35.90
CA GLY A 148 5.66 1.03 35.47
C GLY A 148 6.39 0.09 34.49
N GLY A 149 5.70 -0.93 33.95
CA GLY A 149 6.24 -1.77 32.89
C GLY A 149 6.23 -1.03 31.54
N LEU A 150 7.41 -0.85 30.94
CA LEU A 150 7.52 -0.39 29.55
C LEU A 150 6.93 -1.44 28.62
N ALA A 151 5.99 -1.05 27.74
CA ALA A 151 5.37 -1.95 26.78
C ALA A 151 6.41 -2.66 25.90
N PHE A 152 6.16 -3.94 25.61
CA PHE A 152 7.08 -4.80 24.87
C PHE A 152 7.29 -4.30 23.42
N PRO A 153 8.53 -4.11 22.96
CA PRO A 153 8.83 -3.89 21.55
C PRO A 153 8.67 -5.21 20.79
N GLY A 154 8.38 -5.09 19.50
CA GLY A 154 8.01 -6.24 18.67
C GLY A 154 6.68 -6.09 17.95
N GLN A 155 6.01 -4.93 18.07
CA GLN A 155 4.82 -4.67 17.26
C GLN A 155 5.20 -4.66 15.77
N PRO A 156 4.49 -5.40 14.91
CA PRO A 156 4.77 -5.42 13.49
C PRO A 156 4.63 -4.01 12.90
N ILE A 157 5.57 -3.65 12.04
CA ILE A 157 5.47 -2.43 11.23
C ILE A 157 4.52 -2.74 10.09
N VAL A 158 3.37 -2.09 10.10
CA VAL A 158 2.29 -2.27 9.12
C VAL A 158 2.21 -1.07 8.20
N ALA A 159 1.88 -1.36 6.95
CA ALA A 159 1.66 -0.39 5.90
C ALA A 159 0.21 -0.46 5.41
N GLN A 160 -0.28 0.69 4.99
CA GLN A 160 -1.56 0.88 4.32
C GLN A 160 -1.33 1.53 2.97
N ILE A 161 -1.90 0.97 1.91
CA ILE A 161 -1.84 1.56 0.57
C ILE A 161 -3.18 2.20 0.21
N SER A 162 -3.10 3.36 -0.44
CA SER A 162 -4.23 4.02 -1.07
C SER A 162 -3.87 4.52 -2.46
N PHE A 163 -4.88 4.61 -3.32
CA PHE A 163 -4.77 5.27 -4.62
C PHE A 163 -5.96 6.22 -4.75
N ASN A 164 -5.91 7.17 -5.70
CA ASN A 164 -7.02 8.09 -5.93
C ASN A 164 -8.37 7.36 -5.97
N SER A 165 -9.36 7.90 -5.27
CA SER A 165 -10.62 7.22 -4.96
C SER A 165 -11.29 6.67 -6.23
N GLY A 166 -11.43 5.35 -6.30
CA GLY A 166 -12.16 4.64 -7.37
C GLY A 166 -11.33 4.20 -8.58
N LEU A 167 -10.05 4.57 -8.69
CA LEU A 167 -9.20 4.20 -9.84
C LEU A 167 -8.65 2.78 -9.76
N LEU A 168 -8.28 2.29 -8.57
CA LEU A 168 -7.80 0.94 -8.31
C LEU A 168 -8.58 0.35 -7.13
N ASN A 169 -8.90 -0.94 -7.19
CA ASN A 169 -9.54 -1.67 -6.10
C ASN A 169 -8.54 -2.61 -5.43
N PHE A 170 -8.15 -2.34 -4.19
CA PHE A 170 -7.21 -3.18 -3.46
C PHE A 170 -7.93 -4.27 -2.67
N THR A 171 -7.52 -5.52 -2.83
CA THR A 171 -8.11 -6.66 -2.09
C THR A 171 -7.73 -6.65 -0.62
N ASN A 172 -6.53 -6.17 -0.30
CA ASN A 172 -6.04 -5.95 1.05
C ASN A 172 -5.31 -4.61 1.07
N THR A 173 -5.66 -3.73 2.00
CA THR A 173 -4.99 -2.44 2.16
C THR A 173 -3.95 -2.47 3.27
N ASN A 174 -4.10 -3.33 4.28
CA ASN A 174 -3.20 -3.45 5.42
C ASN A 174 -2.32 -4.68 5.31
N PHE A 175 -1.00 -4.51 5.49
CA PHE A 175 -0.04 -5.61 5.44
C PHE A 175 1.22 -5.28 6.24
N THR A 176 1.91 -6.32 6.71
CA THR A 176 3.15 -6.16 7.50
C THR A 176 4.36 -6.04 6.59
N ILE A 177 5.21 -5.05 6.84
CA ILE A 177 6.46 -4.80 6.11
C ILE A 177 7.71 -4.91 6.98
N GLY A 178 7.55 -4.97 8.31
CA GLY A 178 8.66 -5.17 9.23
C GLY A 178 8.24 -5.93 10.48
N SER A 179 9.13 -6.78 10.98
CA SER A 179 9.00 -7.47 12.27
C SER A 179 10.19 -7.09 13.14
N PRO A 180 10.01 -6.20 14.13
CA PRO A 180 11.09 -5.81 15.02
C PRO A 180 11.43 -6.95 15.98
N GLN A 181 12.71 -7.30 16.06
CA GLN A 181 13.26 -8.24 17.02
C GLN A 181 14.28 -7.55 17.91
N ARG A 182 14.19 -7.76 19.23
CA ARG A 182 15.19 -7.27 20.17
C ARG A 182 16.51 -8.00 19.98
N SER A 183 17.61 -7.29 20.17
CA SER A 183 18.92 -7.93 20.27
C SER A 183 19.09 -8.65 21.62
N LEU A 184 19.84 -9.76 21.62
CA LEU A 184 20.07 -10.60 22.80
C LEU A 184 20.73 -9.82 23.97
N LEU A 185 21.54 -8.79 23.68
CA LEU A 185 22.17 -7.93 24.69
C LEU A 185 21.18 -7.05 25.47
N ALA A 186 20.02 -6.70 24.89
CA ALA A 186 19.00 -5.89 25.57
C ALA A 186 18.20 -6.73 26.57
N THR A 187 18.05 -8.04 26.32
CA THR A 187 17.36 -8.97 27.23
C THR A 187 18.17 -9.21 28.51
N THR A 188 19.50 -9.17 28.44
CA THR A 188 20.38 -9.42 29.59
C THR A 188 20.55 -8.21 30.52
N LEU A 189 20.33 -6.98 30.04
CA LEU A 189 20.48 -5.78 30.88
C LEU A 189 19.30 -5.56 31.85
N THR A 190 18.10 -6.06 31.51
CA THR A 190 16.92 -6.03 32.40
C THR A 190 16.89 -7.19 33.39
N GLY A 191 17.73 -8.22 33.22
CA GLY A 191 17.77 -9.39 34.10
C GLY A 191 18.74 -9.26 35.28
N ASN A 192 19.72 -8.36 35.21
CA ASN A 192 20.89 -8.36 36.12
C ASN A 192 21.16 -7.06 36.88
N VAL A 193 20.22 -6.12 36.97
CA VAL A 193 20.34 -5.02 37.95
C VAL A 193 19.51 -5.39 39.18
N PRO A 194 20.08 -6.04 40.21
CA PRO A 194 19.41 -6.08 41.50
C PRO A 194 19.23 -4.63 41.96
N SER A 195 17.97 -4.23 42.16
CA SER A 195 17.62 -2.96 42.78
C SER A 195 18.19 -2.95 44.20
N GLN A 196 19.41 -2.45 44.36
CA GLN A 196 19.98 -2.14 45.66
C GLN A 196 19.50 -0.75 46.07
N PHE A 197 18.23 -0.68 46.47
CA PHE A 197 17.77 0.38 47.38
C PHE A 197 17.94 -0.17 48.79
N GLY A 198 19.02 0.25 49.44
CA GLY A 198 19.11 0.29 50.90
C GLY A 198 18.37 1.50 51.44
#